data_AF-A0A3M1CET9-F1
#
_entry.id   AF-A0A3M1CET9-F1
#
_cell.length_a   1.000
_cell.length_b   1.000
_cell.length_c   1.000
_cell.angle_alpha   90.00
_cell.angle_beta   90.00
_cell.angle_gamma   90.00
#
_symmetry.space_group_name_H-M   'P 1'
#
loop_
_entity.id
_entity.type
_entity.pdbx_description
1 polymer ?
#
loop_
_entity_poly.entity_id
_entity_poly.type
_entity_poly.pdbx_seq_one_letter_code
_entity_poly.pdbx_strand_id
1 'polypeptide(L)'
;MMKRLVYILAILVLVDAATPGATEGQRLVWPAPPAQARLEYVGSVDCGALSAGGGLFNKLSRLVGGREDGKAPARPFDVLVRGRTMYLVCQNIPALVVIDRVRNNYRLIQDDKRTLRYPISLCADDTGNIYVTDSESGKVFRYTKGKLSPFITTGLSRPT
;
A
#
# COMPACT_ATOMS: atom_id res chain seq x y z
N MET A 1 60.14 -16.78 -13.72
CA MET A 1 59.00 -15.88 -13.43
C MET A 1 57.80 -16.21 -14.32
N MET A 2 57.32 -17.47 -14.33
CA MET A 2 56.14 -17.90 -15.12
C MET A 2 55.43 -19.17 -14.59
N LYS A 3 55.86 -19.76 -13.46
CA LYS A 3 55.25 -20.99 -12.90
C LYS A 3 54.31 -20.76 -11.72
N ARG A 4 54.31 -19.54 -11.15
CA ARG A 4 53.39 -19.16 -10.05
C ARG A 4 52.04 -18.63 -10.54
N LEU A 5 51.91 -18.33 -11.84
CA LEU A 5 50.69 -17.78 -12.43
C LEU A 5 49.67 -18.86 -12.86
N VAL A 6 50.12 -20.10 -13.03
CA VAL A 6 49.25 -21.23 -13.48
C VAL A 6 48.39 -21.78 -12.34
N TYR A 7 48.87 -21.71 -11.09
CA TYR A 7 48.11 -22.21 -9.93
C TYR A 7 46.97 -21.28 -9.49
N ILE A 8 47.04 -19.99 -9.81
CA ILE A 8 45.98 -19.03 -9.47
C ILE A 8 44.79 -19.16 -10.45
N LEU A 9 45.03 -19.61 -11.68
CA LEU A 9 43.95 -19.88 -12.65
C LEU A 9 43.29 -21.25 -12.47
N ALA A 10 43.94 -22.21 -11.79
CA ALA A 10 43.42 -23.56 -11.58
C ALA A 10 42.51 -23.71 -10.34
N ILE A 11 42.37 -22.66 -9.52
CA ILE A 11 41.43 -22.62 -8.38
C ILE A 11 40.12 -21.90 -8.73
N LEU A 12 40.03 -21.30 -9.92
CA LEU A 12 38.83 -20.58 -10.40
C LEU A 12 37.84 -21.45 -11.19
N VAL A 13 38.07 -22.77 -11.26
CA VAL A 13 37.19 -23.72 -11.95
C VAL A 13 37.00 -24.95 -11.07
N LEU A 14 36.15 -24.85 -10.04
CA LEU A 14 35.24 -25.89 -9.53
C LEU A 14 34.62 -25.42 -8.19
N VAL A 15 33.69 -24.49 -8.27
CA VAL A 15 32.57 -24.45 -7.31
C VAL A 15 31.32 -24.15 -8.13
N ASP A 16 30.89 -25.17 -8.87
CA ASP A 16 29.48 -25.29 -9.24
C ASP A 16 28.77 -25.76 -7.97
N ALA A 17 28.60 -24.85 -7.02
CA ALA A 17 27.69 -25.06 -5.92
C ALA A 17 26.30 -24.94 -6.52
N ALA A 18 25.70 -26.11 -6.80
CA ALA A 18 24.30 -26.30 -7.09
C ALA A 18 23.50 -25.24 -6.34
N THR A 19 22.97 -24.28 -7.10
CA THR A 19 22.05 -23.29 -6.55
C THR A 19 20.94 -24.12 -5.93
N PRO A 20 20.69 -24.05 -4.60
CA PRO A 20 19.52 -24.70 -4.04
C PRO A 20 18.35 -24.15 -4.84
N GLY A 21 17.66 -25.02 -5.58
CA GLY A 21 16.47 -24.65 -6.32
C GLY A 21 15.62 -23.87 -5.35
N ALA A 22 15.44 -22.57 -5.64
CA ALA A 22 14.73 -21.66 -4.77
C ALA A 22 13.41 -22.35 -4.42
N THR A 23 13.23 -22.67 -3.14
CA THR A 23 12.00 -23.29 -2.65
C THR A 23 10.87 -22.36 -3.06
N GLU A 24 10.18 -22.72 -4.14
CA GLU A 24 9.03 -22.01 -4.65
C GLU A 24 8.03 -21.99 -3.49
N GLY A 25 7.86 -20.82 -2.87
CA GLY A 25 7.11 -20.68 -1.64
C GLY A 25 5.77 -21.38 -1.80
N GLN A 26 5.47 -22.35 -0.91
CA GLN A 26 4.32 -23.23 -1.05
C GLN A 26 3.07 -22.41 -1.41
N ARG A 27 2.49 -22.69 -2.57
CA ARG A 27 1.28 -22.02 -3.06
C ARG A 27 0.17 -22.20 -2.03
N LEU A 28 -0.10 -21.17 -1.24
CA LEU A 28 -1.08 -21.21 -0.16
C LEU A 28 -2.48 -21.04 -0.75
N VAL A 29 -3.21 -22.14 -0.84
CA VAL A 29 -4.58 -22.19 -1.36
C VAL A 29 -5.57 -22.66 -0.30
N TRP A 30 -6.82 -22.20 -0.41
CA TRP A 30 -7.91 -22.62 0.45
C TRP A 30 -9.16 -23.03 -0.37
N PRO A 31 -9.83 -24.15 -0.04
CA PRO A 31 -9.38 -25.19 0.89
C PRO A 31 -8.08 -25.85 0.41
N ALA A 32 -7.34 -26.49 1.33
CA ALA A 32 -6.13 -27.22 0.98
C ALA A 32 -6.47 -28.50 0.18
N PRO A 33 -5.55 -29.03 -0.64
CA PRO A 33 -5.74 -30.29 -1.36
C PRO A 33 -6.13 -31.45 -0.42
N PRO A 34 -6.95 -32.41 -0.87
CA PRO A 34 -7.40 -32.64 -2.25
C PRO A 34 -8.64 -31.85 -2.68
N ALA A 35 -9.23 -31.05 -1.80
CA ALA A 35 -10.39 -30.22 -2.17
C ALA A 35 -10.02 -29.17 -3.23
N GLN A 36 -10.97 -28.83 -4.10
CA GLN A 36 -10.75 -27.82 -5.13
C GLN A 36 -10.53 -26.44 -4.48
N ALA A 37 -9.35 -25.85 -4.75
CA ALA A 37 -8.99 -24.52 -4.28
C ALA A 37 -9.96 -23.44 -4.81
N ARG A 38 -10.30 -22.48 -3.94
CA ARG A 38 -11.21 -21.35 -4.21
C ARG A 38 -10.55 -19.99 -3.96
N LEU A 39 -9.58 -19.95 -3.06
CA LEU A 39 -8.80 -18.76 -2.72
C LEU A 39 -7.32 -19.08 -2.83
N GLU A 40 -6.55 -18.10 -3.27
CA GLU A 40 -5.09 -18.14 -3.33
C GLU A 40 -4.55 -16.93 -2.58
N TYR A 41 -3.61 -17.19 -1.67
CA TYR A 41 -2.87 -16.11 -1.03
C TYR A 41 -1.82 -15.57 -2.01
N VAL A 42 -2.01 -14.31 -2.41
CA VAL A 42 -1.12 -13.63 -3.36
C VAL A 42 -0.10 -12.71 -2.67
N GLY A 43 -0.20 -12.54 -1.35
CA GLY A 43 0.69 -11.69 -0.57
C GLY A 43 -0.02 -10.89 0.52
N SER A 44 0.76 -10.10 1.24
CA SER A 44 0.32 -9.23 2.32
C SER A 44 0.94 -7.83 2.19
N VAL A 45 0.28 -6.85 2.79
CA VAL A 45 0.81 -5.48 2.91
C VAL A 45 0.91 -5.16 4.39
N ASP A 46 2.14 -4.99 4.88
CA ASP A 46 2.38 -4.49 6.22
C ASP A 46 2.34 -2.95 6.22
N CYS A 47 1.27 -2.39 6.77
CA CYS A 47 1.09 -0.95 6.83
C CYS A 47 2.12 -0.23 7.73
N GLY A 48 2.69 -0.92 8.71
CA GLY A 48 3.75 -0.38 9.58
C GLY A 48 5.10 -0.26 8.88
N ALA A 49 5.34 -1.07 7.85
CA ALA A 49 6.55 -1.03 7.03
C ALA A 49 6.46 -0.06 5.84
N LEU A 50 5.30 0.59 5.62
CA LEU A 50 5.13 1.51 4.50
C LEU A 50 5.85 2.83 4.73
N SER A 51 6.57 3.29 3.71
CA SER A 51 7.15 4.62 3.72
C SER A 51 6.12 5.69 3.35
N ALA A 52 6.10 6.80 4.09
CA ALA A 52 5.31 7.97 3.70
C ALA A 52 5.86 8.55 2.38
N GLY A 53 4.99 8.67 1.39
CA GLY A 53 5.28 9.19 0.06
C GLY A 53 5.60 10.68 0.12
N GLY A 54 6.88 11.00 -0.05
CA GLY A 54 7.41 12.36 -0.11
C GLY A 54 8.82 12.34 -0.68
N GLY A 55 9.13 13.30 -1.55
CA GLY A 55 10.45 13.42 -2.16
C GLY A 55 11.57 13.64 -1.14
N LEU A 56 12.81 13.74 -1.63
CA LEU A 56 14.01 13.99 -0.82
C LEU A 56 13.85 15.20 0.13
N PHE A 57 13.08 16.22 -0.27
CA PHE A 57 12.80 17.39 0.55
C PHE A 57 12.02 17.07 1.84
N ASN A 58 11.07 16.11 1.81
CA ASN A 58 10.38 15.62 3.02
C ASN A 58 11.30 14.80 3.93
N LYS A 59 12.38 14.21 3.39
CA LYS A 59 13.44 13.56 4.19
C LYS A 59 14.35 14.61 4.81
N LEU A 60 14.71 15.64 4.05
CA LEU A 60 15.54 16.75 4.52
C LEU A 60 14.84 17.56 5.63
N SER A 61 13.54 17.83 5.47
CA SER A 61 12.75 18.51 6.50
C SER A 61 12.57 17.70 7.79
N ARG A 62 12.66 16.36 7.71
CA ARG A 62 12.70 15.49 8.90
C ARG A 62 14.02 15.63 9.65
N LEU A 63 15.13 15.65 8.91
CA LEU A 63 16.47 15.76 9.49
C LEU A 63 16.69 17.12 10.17
N VAL A 64 16.20 18.21 9.56
CA VAL A 64 16.46 19.59 10.04
C VAL A 64 15.37 20.10 10.99
N GLY A 65 14.12 19.67 10.81
CA GLY A 65 12.97 20.29 11.47
C GLY A 65 12.18 19.41 12.43
N GLY A 66 12.60 18.15 12.66
CA GLY A 66 11.93 17.26 13.62
C GLY A 66 10.44 17.03 13.35
N ARG A 67 9.98 17.14 12.09
CA ARG A 67 8.58 16.89 11.74
C ARG A 67 8.24 15.42 12.00
N GLU A 68 7.37 15.20 12.99
CA GLU A 68 6.81 13.90 13.31
C GLU A 68 6.12 13.29 12.09
N ASP A 69 6.26 11.97 11.97
CA ASP A 69 5.78 11.21 10.86
C ASP A 69 4.31 11.52 10.56
N GLY A 70 3.96 11.60 9.26
CA GLY A 70 2.58 11.37 8.89
C GLY A 70 2.17 10.03 9.51
N LYS A 71 1.12 10.03 10.33
CA LYS A 71 0.66 8.84 11.05
C LYS A 71 0.52 7.68 10.05
N ALA A 72 1.20 6.56 10.31
CA ALA A 72 1.10 5.39 9.44
C ALA A 72 -0.35 4.88 9.37
N PRO A 73 -0.82 4.38 8.21
CA PRO A 73 -2.14 3.79 8.09
C PRO A 73 -2.27 2.63 9.08
N ALA A 74 -3.32 2.64 9.89
CA ALA A 74 -3.60 1.56 10.83
C ALA A 74 -5.11 1.44 11.03
N ARG A 75 -5.60 0.27 11.46
CA ARG A 75 -7.05 0.03 11.62
C ARG A 75 -7.82 0.31 10.31
N PRO A 76 -7.47 -0.39 9.21
CA PRO A 76 -8.22 -0.27 7.98
C PRO A 76 -9.67 -0.70 8.18
N PHE A 77 -10.57 0.03 7.55
CA PHE A 77 -12.01 -0.22 7.61
C PHE A 77 -12.49 -0.85 6.32
N ASP A 78 -12.08 -0.27 5.20
CA ASP A 78 -12.37 -0.79 3.88
C ASP A 78 -11.19 -0.58 2.93
N VAL A 79 -11.12 -1.41 1.89
CA VAL A 79 -10.07 -1.42 0.89
C VAL A 79 -10.64 -1.59 -0.52
N LEU A 80 -10.20 -0.72 -1.42
CA LEU A 80 -10.47 -0.81 -2.85
C LEU A 80 -9.17 -1.01 -3.61
N VAL A 81 -9.07 -2.09 -4.40
CA VAL A 81 -7.89 -2.41 -5.19
C VAL A 81 -8.12 -2.05 -6.66
N ARG A 82 -7.21 -1.25 -7.25
CA ARG A 82 -7.19 -0.95 -8.68
C ARG A 82 -5.79 -1.16 -9.25
N GLY A 83 -5.59 -2.32 -9.89
CA GLY A 83 -4.30 -2.74 -10.42
C GLY A 83 -3.23 -2.79 -9.33
N ARG A 84 -2.21 -1.94 -9.43
CA ARG A 84 -1.10 -1.82 -8.47
C ARG A 84 -1.45 -0.99 -7.24
N THR A 85 -2.47 -0.15 -7.32
CA THR A 85 -2.83 0.80 -6.27
C THR A 85 -3.90 0.22 -5.36
N MET A 86 -3.72 0.40 -4.06
CA MET A 86 -4.76 0.16 -3.06
C MET A 86 -5.21 1.49 -2.47
N TYR A 87 -6.51 1.62 -2.29
CA TYR A 87 -7.15 2.73 -1.60
C TYR A 87 -7.72 2.20 -0.31
N LEU A 88 -7.40 2.84 0.80
CA LEU A 88 -7.87 2.45 2.12
C LEU A 88 -8.51 3.64 2.81
N VAL A 89 -9.46 3.33 3.67
CA VAL A 89 -9.90 4.22 4.75
C VAL A 89 -9.51 3.60 6.07
N CYS A 90 -8.99 4.43 6.95
CA CYS A 90 -8.46 3.99 8.24
C CYS A 90 -9.06 4.87 9.33
N GLN A 91 -9.57 4.29 10.42
CA GLN A 91 -10.14 5.10 11.51
C GLN A 91 -9.11 6.05 12.14
N ASN A 92 -7.83 5.69 12.07
CA ASN A 92 -6.78 6.45 12.73
C ASN A 92 -6.37 7.70 11.93
N ILE A 93 -6.79 7.82 10.65
CA ILE A 93 -6.40 8.89 9.74
C ILE A 93 -7.64 9.40 8.97
N PRO A 94 -8.03 10.67 9.14
CA PRO A 94 -9.12 11.28 8.37
C PRO A 94 -8.65 11.65 6.95
N ALA A 95 -8.31 10.64 6.15
CA ALA A 95 -7.86 10.79 4.76
C ALA A 95 -8.17 9.52 3.96
N LEU A 96 -8.26 9.67 2.64
CA LEU A 96 -8.12 8.55 1.71
C LEU A 96 -6.64 8.16 1.64
N VAL A 97 -6.30 6.97 2.10
CA VAL A 97 -4.94 6.41 2.03
C VAL A 97 -4.75 5.77 0.67
N VAL A 98 -3.71 6.16 -0.06
CA VAL A 98 -3.38 5.59 -1.37
C VAL A 98 -2.03 4.90 -1.28
N ILE A 99 -2.03 3.58 -1.36
CA ILE A 99 -0.84 2.72 -1.28
C ILE A 99 -0.40 2.30 -2.69
N ASP A 100 0.88 2.46 -2.96
CA ASP A 100 1.55 1.80 -4.08
C ASP A 100 2.30 0.57 -3.55
N ARG A 101 1.76 -0.62 -3.83
CA ARG A 101 2.27 -1.88 -3.27
C ARG A 101 3.67 -2.26 -3.76
N VAL A 102 4.06 -1.79 -4.94
CA VAL A 102 5.34 -2.17 -5.56
C VAL A 102 6.42 -1.15 -5.19
N ARG A 103 6.06 0.12 -4.94
CA ARG A 103 6.97 1.12 -4.34
C ARG A 103 7.03 1.02 -2.81
N ASN A 104 6.18 0.19 -2.20
CA ASN A 104 6.05 0.03 -0.76
C ASN A 104 5.90 1.37 -0.02
N ASN A 105 5.02 2.22 -0.54
CA ASN A 105 4.78 3.55 0.00
C ASN A 105 3.30 3.93 -0.02
N TYR A 106 2.96 4.97 0.72
CA TYR A 106 1.59 5.49 0.77
C TYR A 106 1.56 7.01 0.69
N ARG A 107 0.45 7.58 0.25
CA ARG A 107 0.16 9.01 0.36
C ARG A 107 -1.23 9.22 0.93
N LEU A 108 -1.41 10.31 1.65
CA LEU A 108 -2.69 10.69 2.22
C LEU A 108 -3.35 11.73 1.34
N ILE A 109 -4.64 11.54 1.05
CA ILE A 109 -5.44 12.49 0.29
C ILE A 109 -6.57 13.00 1.18
N GLN A 110 -6.58 14.31 1.35
CA GLN A 110 -7.61 15.05 2.07
C GLN A 110 -8.25 16.04 1.11
N ASP A 111 -9.47 16.47 1.42
CA ASP A 111 -10.05 17.64 0.78
C ASP A 111 -9.38 18.93 1.30
N ASP A 112 -9.49 20.00 0.52
CA ASP A 112 -8.84 21.29 0.83
C ASP A 112 -9.21 21.82 2.23
N LYS A 113 -10.43 21.54 2.69
CA LYS A 113 -10.97 21.99 3.97
C LYS A 113 -10.77 20.96 5.11
N ARG A 114 -10.15 19.81 4.83
CA ARG A 114 -9.94 18.70 5.77
C ARG A 114 -11.23 18.31 6.51
N THR A 115 -12.31 18.14 5.76
CA THR A 115 -13.65 17.87 6.29
C THR A 115 -13.96 16.39 6.45
N LEU A 116 -13.13 15.48 5.90
CA LEU A 116 -13.14 14.06 6.30
C LEU A 116 -12.89 13.96 7.81
N ARG A 117 -13.66 13.13 8.50
CA ARG A 117 -13.61 12.98 9.96
C ARG A 117 -13.49 11.54 10.39
N TYR A 118 -14.40 10.70 9.91
CA TYR A 118 -14.48 9.29 10.25
C TYR A 118 -14.94 8.47 9.04
N PRO A 119 -14.03 8.26 8.06
CA PRO A 119 -14.34 7.54 6.84
C PRO A 119 -14.59 6.05 7.10
N ILE A 120 -15.59 5.47 6.42
CA ILE A 120 -16.05 4.09 6.67
C ILE A 120 -15.82 3.17 5.47
N SER A 121 -16.32 3.52 4.28
CA SER A 121 -16.32 2.62 3.11
C SER A 121 -15.89 3.35 1.85
N LEU A 122 -15.50 2.54 0.85
CA LEU A 122 -15.03 2.94 -0.45
C LEU A 122 -15.77 2.19 -1.56
N CYS A 123 -16.14 2.91 -2.61
CA CYS A 123 -16.53 2.28 -3.88
C CYS A 123 -15.97 3.07 -5.05
N ALA A 124 -15.97 2.47 -6.24
CA ALA A 124 -15.58 3.15 -7.47
C ALA A 124 -16.63 2.98 -8.56
N ASP A 125 -16.67 3.94 -9.47
CA ASP A 125 -17.41 3.84 -10.72
C ASP A 125 -16.51 3.44 -11.89
N ASP A 126 -17.13 3.14 -13.04
CA ASP A 126 -16.44 2.71 -14.26
C ASP A 126 -15.57 3.81 -14.88
N THR A 127 -15.81 5.08 -14.52
CA THR A 127 -15.00 6.22 -14.96
C THR A 127 -13.75 6.42 -14.08
N GLY A 128 -13.63 5.63 -13.02
CA GLY A 128 -12.49 5.63 -12.10
C GLY A 128 -12.58 6.67 -10.98
N ASN A 129 -13.76 7.26 -10.73
CA ASN A 129 -13.96 8.02 -9.50
C ASN A 129 -14.04 7.05 -8.32
N ILE A 130 -13.61 7.52 -7.14
CA ILE A 130 -13.73 6.77 -5.89
C ILE A 130 -14.60 7.58 -4.94
N TYR A 131 -15.56 6.93 -4.31
CA TYR A 131 -16.47 7.53 -3.35
C TYR A 131 -16.11 7.05 -1.95
N VAL A 132 -16.14 7.96 -0.99
CA VAL A 132 -15.78 7.70 0.41
C VAL A 132 -16.96 8.12 1.28
N THR A 133 -17.54 7.19 2.03
CA THR A 133 -18.55 7.52 3.05
C THR A 133 -17.85 8.01 4.31
N ASP A 134 -18.38 9.05 4.94
CA ASP A 134 -17.86 9.59 6.18
C ASP A 134 -18.98 9.73 7.23
N SER A 135 -18.91 8.86 8.23
CA SER A 135 -20.01 8.66 9.18
C SER A 135 -20.13 9.75 10.24
N GLU A 136 -19.09 10.57 10.45
CA GLU A 136 -19.12 11.66 11.43
C GLU A 136 -19.51 12.99 10.78
N SER A 137 -19.03 13.28 9.56
CA SER A 137 -19.45 14.48 8.83
C SER A 137 -20.82 14.35 8.19
N GLY A 138 -21.37 13.14 8.05
CA GLY A 138 -22.64 12.88 7.40
C GLY A 138 -22.58 13.14 5.88
N LYS A 139 -21.44 12.82 5.26
CA LYS A 139 -21.17 13.16 3.85
C LYS A 139 -20.63 11.97 3.07
N VAL A 140 -20.74 12.08 1.75
CA VAL A 140 -19.96 11.27 0.81
C VAL A 140 -19.00 12.19 0.09
N PHE A 141 -17.74 11.78 0.01
CA PHE A 141 -16.70 12.47 -0.74
C PHE A 141 -16.43 11.74 -2.04
N ARG A 142 -16.03 12.46 -3.08
CA ARG A 142 -15.58 11.91 -4.35
C ARG A 142 -14.13 12.29 -4.61
N TYR A 143 -13.30 11.28 -4.84
CA TYR A 143 -11.94 11.39 -5.34
C TYR A 143 -11.96 11.25 -6.86
N THR A 144 -11.56 12.32 -7.55
CA THR A 144 -11.47 12.36 -9.01
C THR A 144 -10.29 13.22 -9.43
N LYS A 145 -9.54 12.77 -10.45
CA LYS A 145 -8.39 13.51 -11.02
C LYS A 145 -7.40 14.03 -9.96
N GLY A 146 -7.12 13.24 -8.93
CA GLY A 146 -6.18 13.62 -7.87
C GLY A 146 -6.76 14.45 -6.73
N LYS A 147 -8.02 14.90 -6.82
CA LYS A 147 -8.68 15.74 -5.81
C LYS A 147 -9.79 15.00 -5.09
N LEU A 148 -9.82 15.11 -3.77
CA LEU A 148 -10.95 14.68 -2.93
C LEU A 148 -11.83 15.90 -2.61
N SER A 149 -13.13 15.76 -2.78
CA SER A 149 -14.10 16.85 -2.55
C SER A 149 -15.44 16.30 -2.06
N PRO A 150 -16.21 17.06 -1.26
CA PRO A 150 -17.57 16.66 -0.89
C PRO A 150 -18.43 16.45 -2.15
N PHE A 151 -19.22 15.38 -2.16
CA PHE A 151 -20.10 14.99 -3.26
C PHE A 151 -21.57 14.99 -2.83
N ILE A 152 -21.91 14.26 -1.76
CA ILE A 152 -23.21 14.34 -1.09
C ILE A 152 -22.99 15.02 0.25
N THR A 153 -23.64 16.16 0.47
CA THR A 153 -23.38 17.04 1.61
C THR A 153 -24.55 17.20 2.57
N THR A 154 -25.73 16.69 2.20
CA THR A 154 -26.98 16.81 2.97
C THR A 154 -27.77 15.50 2.87
N GLY A 155 -28.72 15.32 3.79
CA GLY A 155 -29.64 14.19 3.77
C GLY A 155 -29.08 12.87 4.33
N LEU A 156 -27.84 12.87 4.83
CA LEU A 156 -27.20 11.69 5.43
C LEU A 156 -26.83 11.97 6.88
N SER A 157 -27.10 11.01 7.77
CA SER A 157 -26.77 11.10 9.19
C SER A 157 -25.48 10.35 9.52
N ARG A 158 -25.37 9.08 9.11
CA ARG A 158 -24.18 8.23 9.30
C ARG A 158 -24.00 7.27 8.12
N PRO A 159 -23.55 7.75 6.95
CA PRO A 159 -23.31 6.87 5.81
C PRO A 159 -22.17 5.89 6.13
N THR A 160 -22.38 4.61 5.80
CA THR A 160 -21.40 3.53 5.89
C THR A 160 -21.15 2.97 4.52
#